data_AF-A0A0Q8IYU3-F1
#
_entry.id   AF-A0A0Q8IYU3-F1
#
_cell.length_a   1.000
_cell.length_b   1.000
_cell.length_c   1.000
_cell.angle_alpha   90.00
_cell.angle_beta   90.00
_cell.angle_gamma   90.00
#
_symmetry.space_group_name_H-M   'P 1'
#
loop_
_entity.id
_entity.type
_entity.pdbx_description
1 polymer ?
#
loop_
_entity_poly.entity_id
_entity_poly.type
_entity_poly.pdbx_seq_one_letter_code
_entity_poly.pdbx_strand_id
1 'polypeptide(L)' 'MKSRPHDEAMAEQFYTDPDYAAKLLIEVRRNGDAAELAILLRQMAKAFGQDEEWSLADAEQKLLCK' A
#
# COMPACT_ATOMS: atom_id res chain seq x y z
N MET A 1 13.94 18.25 11.66
CA MET A 1 12.51 17.93 11.88
C MET A 1 12.25 16.60 11.21
N LYS A 2 11.86 15.56 11.95
CA LYS A 2 11.47 14.28 11.36
C LYS A 2 10.06 14.43 10.83
N SER A 3 9.93 14.94 9.60
CA SER A 3 8.69 14.75 8.85
C SER A 3 8.40 13.25 8.92
N ARG A 4 7.18 12.87 9.32
CA ARG A 4 6.67 11.51 9.10
C ARG A 4 7.16 11.05 7.72
N PRO A 5 7.66 9.81 7.54
CA PRO A 5 8.01 9.34 6.21
C PRO A 5 6.77 9.59 5.33
N HIS A 6 6.90 10.49 4.35
CA HIS A 6 5.77 11.07 3.62
C HIS A 6 4.80 10.00 3.10
N ASP A 7 5.33 8.81 2.82
CA ASP A 7 4.55 7.65 2.43
C ASP A 7 3.52 7.15 3.44
N GLU A 8 3.82 7.21 4.74
CA GLU A 8 2.92 6.68 5.78
C GLU A 8 1.69 7.58 5.92
N ALA A 9 1.91 8.91 5.87
CA ALA A 9 0.81 9.87 5.82
C ALA A 9 -0.03 9.73 4.54
N MET A 10 0.61 9.47 3.40
CA MET A 10 -0.11 9.21 2.15
C MET A 10 -0.85 7.87 2.17
N ALA A 11 -0.28 6.84 2.82
CA ALA A 11 -0.95 5.55 2.97
C ALA A 11 -2.21 5.66 3.83
N GLU A 12 -2.15 6.38 4.97
CA GLU A 12 -3.31 6.70 5.81
C GLU A 12 -4.42 7.41 5.01
N GLN A 13 -4.03 8.37 4.17
CA GLN A 13 -4.96 9.11 3.30
C GLN A 13 -5.60 8.21 2.23
N PHE A 14 -4.82 7.33 1.59
CA PHE A 14 -5.34 6.40 0.59
C PHE A 14 -6.26 5.35 1.18
N TYR A 15 -5.98 4.88 2.40
CA TYR A 15 -6.88 4.00 3.12
C TYR A 15 -8.20 4.69 3.47
N THR A 16 -8.15 5.97 3.86
CA THR A 16 -9.34 6.76 4.22
C THR A 16 -10.17 7.15 3.00
N ASP A 17 -9.54 7.42 1.86
CA ASP A 17 -10.21 7.78 0.60
C ASP A 17 -9.62 7.01 -0.59
N PRO A 18 -10.12 5.78 -0.84
CA PRO A 18 -9.70 4.98 -1.98
C PRO A 18 -10.06 5.60 -3.35
N ASP A 19 -11.12 6.40 -3.44
CA ASP A 19 -11.52 7.07 -4.67
C ASP A 19 -10.51 8.16 -5.07
N TYR A 20 -10.01 8.91 -4.09
CA TYR A 20 -8.90 9.84 -4.29
C TYR A 20 -7.63 9.12 -4.76
N ALA A 21 -7.29 8.00 -4.13
CA ALA A 21 -6.15 7.18 -4.52
C ALA A 21 -6.25 6.74 -6.00
N ALA A 22 -7.42 6.27 -6.43
CA ALA A 22 -7.67 5.86 -7.81
C ALA A 22 -7.54 7.02 -8.81
N LYS A 23 -8.07 8.21 -8.48
CA LYS A 23 -7.92 9.41 -9.33
C LYS A 23 -6.47 9.82 -9.50
N LEU A 24 -5.72 9.84 -8.39
CA LEU A 24 -4.30 10.19 -8.41
C LEU A 24 -3.49 9.21 -9.25
N LEU A 25 -3.81 7.91 -9.20
CA LEU A 25 -3.18 6.89 -10.04
C LEU A 25 -3.41 7.13 -11.53
N ILE A 26 -4.62 7.51 -11.92
CA ILE A 26 -4.95 7.84 -13.31
C ILE A 26 -4.15 9.07 -13.77
N GLU A 27 -4.08 10.11 -12.94
CA GLU A 27 -3.34 11.34 -13.25
C GLU A 27 -1.84 11.10 -13.43
N VAL A 28 -1.20 10.40 -12.48
CA VAL A 28 0.24 10.10 -12.54
C VAL A 28 0.57 9.22 -13.75
N ARG A 29 -0.26 8.22 -14.06
CA ARG A 29 -0.08 7.40 -15.27
C ARG A 29 -0.24 8.20 -16.56
N ARG A 30 -1.10 9.22 -16.57
CA ARG A 30 -1.29 10.11 -17.72
C ARG A 30 -0.10 11.06 -17.90
N ASN A 31 0.50 11.54 -16.81
CA ASN A 31 1.67 12.41 -16.85
C ASN A 31 2.93 11.67 -17.35
N GLY A 32 2.99 10.35 -17.14
CA GLY A 32 4.08 9.50 -17.63
C GLY A 32 5.35 9.57 -16.78
N ASP A 33 5.27 10.12 -15.57
CA ASP A 33 6.40 10.18 -14.64
C ASP A 33 6.56 8.82 -13.92
N ALA A 34 7.61 8.10 -14.29
CA ALA A 34 7.92 6.80 -13.72
C ALA A 34 8.35 6.88 -12.23
N ALA A 35 8.96 7.99 -11.81
CA ALA A 35 9.38 8.18 -10.42
C ALA A 35 8.18 8.45 -9.52
N GLU A 36 7.27 9.33 -9.93
CA GLU A 36 6.01 9.56 -9.21
C GLU A 36 5.14 8.32 -9.14
N LEU A 37 5.06 7.55 -10.24
CA LEU A 37 4.30 6.29 -10.26
C LEU A 37 4.89 5.27 -9.27
N ALA A 38 6.21 5.13 -9.21
CA ALA A 38 6.88 4.22 -8.28
C ALA A 38 6.63 4.62 -6.81
N ILE A 39 6.63 5.92 -6.50
CA ILE A 39 6.32 6.44 -5.17
C ILE A 39 4.85 6.14 -4.82
N LEU A 40 3.92 6.45 -5.73
CA LEU A 40 2.50 6.24 -5.52
C LEU A 40 2.16 4.77 -5.27
N LEU A 41 2.74 3.85 -6.06
CA LEU A 41 2.55 2.41 -5.88
C LEU A 41 3.11 1.93 -4.54
N ARG A 42 4.23 2.46 -4.06
CA ARG A 42 4.77 2.14 -2.72
C ARG A 42 3.83 2.57 -1.60
N GLN A 43 3.20 3.73 -1.75
CA GLN A 43 2.25 4.28 -0.78
C GLN A 43 0.94 3.48 -0.78
N MET A 44 0.43 3.09 -1.95
CA MET A 44 -0.74 2.21 -2.07
C MET A 44 -0.46 0.80 -1.52
N ALA A 45 0.73 0.24 -1.76
CA ALA A 45 1.12 -1.03 -1.16
C ALA A 45 1.18 -0.98 0.37
N LYS A 46 1.56 0.18 0.95
CA LYS A 46 1.46 0.38 2.40
C LYS A 46 0.02 0.52 2.89
N ALA A 47 -0.85 1.17 2.11
CA ALA A 47 -2.26 1.37 2.48
C ALA A 47 -3.08 0.09 2.40
N PHE A 48 -2.86 -0.75 1.38
CA PHE A 48 -3.72 -1.89 1.04
C PHE A 48 -3.00 -3.25 1.08
N GLY A 49 -1.66 -3.27 1.21
CA GLY A 49 -0.87 -4.50 1.21
C GLY A 49 -0.62 -5.10 2.59
N GLN A 50 -1.20 -4.54 3.66
CA GLN A 50 -1.10 -5.09 5.01
C GLN A 50 -2.22 -6.07 5.38
N ASP A 51 -3.19 -6.30 4.49
CA ASP A 51 -4.28 -7.28 4.72
C ASP A 51 -3.82 -8.75 4.70
N GLU A 52 -2.56 -9.01 4.35
CA GLU A 52 -1.94 -10.32 4.55
C GLU A 52 -0.97 -10.26 5.73
N GLU A 53 -1.55 -10.30 6.92
CA GLU A 53 -1.11 -11.24 7.96
C GLU A 53 -1.26 -12.68 7.42
N TRP A 54 -0.63 -12.99 6.28
CA TRP A 54 -0.17 -14.34 6.00
C TRP A 54 1.02 -14.56 6.91
N SER A 55 0.69 -14.78 8.18
CA SER A 55 1.54 -15.54 9.06
C SER A 55 1.79 -16.87 8.35
N LEU A 56 2.97 -17.01 7.73
CA LEU A 56 3.52 -18.30 7.34
C LEU A 56 3.57 -19.27 8.54
N ALA A 57 3.31 -18.80 9.78
CA ALA A 57 3.15 -19.64 10.96
C ALA A 57 1.74 -20.24 11.13
N ASP A 58 0.70 -19.79 10.40
CA ASP A 58 -0.65 -20.37 10.49
C ASP A 58 -0.89 -21.53 9.52
N ALA A 59 -0.13 -21.61 8.43
CA ALA A 59 -0.25 -22.72 7.47
C ALA A 59 0.32 -24.04 8.01
N GLU A 60 1.25 -24.01 8.97
CA GLU A 60 1.89 -25.21 9.52
C GLU A 60 1.11 -25.87 10.65
N GLN A 61 0.31 -25.12 11.44
CA GLN A 61 -0.46 -25.71 12.55
C GLN A 61 -1.64 -26.58 12.09
N LYS A 62 -2.16 -26.38 10.86
CA LYS A 62 -3.31 -27.15 10.36
C LYS A 62 -2.95 -28.50 9.75
N LEU A 63 -1.66 -28.76 9.51
CA LEU A 63 -1.19 -30.03 8.93
C LEU A 63 -0.65 -31.01 9.98
N LEU A 64 -0.34 -30.55 11.20
CA LEU A 64 0.24 -31.37 12.27
C LEU A 64 -0.78 -32.01 13.22
N CYS A 65 -2.09 -31.84 12.97
CA CYS A 65 -3.18 -32.38 13.80
C CYS A 65 -4.11 -33.32 13.01
N LYS A 66 -3.55 -34.18 12.15
CA LYS A 66 -4.26 -35.31 11.54
C LYS A 66 -3.62 -36.63 11.94
#